data_AF-A0A5S4V1Z3-F1
#
_entry.id   AF-A0A5S4V1Z3-F1
#
_cell.length_a   1.000
_cell.length_b   1.000
_cell.length_c   1.000
_cell.angle_alpha   90.00
_cell.angle_beta   90.00
_cell.angle_gamma   90.00
#
_symmetry.space_group_name_H-M   'P 1'
#
loop_
_entity.id
_entity.type
_entity.pdbx_description
1 polymer ?
#
loop_
_entity_poly.entity_id
_entity_poly.type
_entity_poly.pdbx_seq_one_letter_code
_entity_poly.pdbx_strand_id
1 'polypeptide(L)'
;MPRASAPSSPQRAPVPPFTISSTGISTTASASPPTTCRPRSPGISPTSPARSAPASADPTHVGGDTVTITPDELHDTATDAAWTRGRVGLWLIGARGSVATTAAVGVQALAARIAPPTGCATAGPGFAGVPLPGFDQIVIGGHDVSTMPIARRAEALADVGMLPAGVVAEAHRALGAIDAEIRPGYDPATDTGSQADAVRRLSDDITAFRARHHLAHVVVVDVSSTEALPEDRPEFHDPELLVAALADPEQQILPASSVAALAAVESGSAYACFTPSTGLWLPALLTIAERRGIPYAGQDGKTGETLLRTVLAPMFTERGMHVRSWAGTNLLGGGDGATLADPEAVRSKLVSKNRGLISLVGDHVVAPLHIDNVPDLGDVKTAWDHVHVEGFLSTRITLQTTWSAYDSMLAAPLVIDLARLLSLADAAGHHGVLPALGFFFKDPWGSDVHAFADQATALRSWASETGLAVAATSVPAAAAPAVAIGGAR
;
A
#
# COMPACT_ATOMS: atom_id res chain seq x y z
N MET A 1 51.71 -6.03 48.86
CA MET A 1 51.75 -6.72 47.55
C MET A 1 50.41 -7.41 47.33
N PRO A 2 49.79 -7.35 46.14
CA PRO A 2 49.27 -6.15 45.49
C PRO A 2 47.74 -6.14 45.36
N ARG A 3 47.20 -4.94 45.12
CA ARG A 3 45.81 -4.63 44.71
C ARG A 3 45.54 -5.15 43.29
N ALA A 4 44.35 -5.69 43.05
CA ALA A 4 43.85 -5.99 41.71
C ALA A 4 43.08 -4.78 41.16
N SER A 5 43.50 -4.33 39.99
CA SER A 5 43.01 -3.17 39.25
C SER A 5 41.81 -3.53 38.37
N ALA A 6 40.79 -2.67 38.37
CA ALA A 6 39.70 -2.69 37.38
C ALA A 6 40.20 -2.23 36.00
N PRO A 7 39.65 -2.75 34.88
CA PRO A 7 40.01 -2.29 33.54
C PRO A 7 39.37 -0.93 33.26
N SER A 8 40.20 0.01 32.81
CA SER A 8 39.85 1.36 32.37
C SER A 8 39.17 1.33 31.00
N SER A 9 37.99 1.96 30.91
CA SER A 9 37.30 2.29 29.65
C SER A 9 38.14 3.24 28.78
N PRO A 10 38.18 3.09 27.44
CA PRO A 10 38.87 4.03 26.58
C PRO A 10 38.05 5.33 26.47
N GLN A 11 38.66 6.45 26.89
CA GLN A 11 38.18 7.81 26.63
C GLN A 11 38.19 8.08 25.13
N ARG A 12 37.03 8.43 24.56
CA ARG A 12 36.93 9.03 23.22
C ARG A 12 37.53 10.44 23.27
N ALA A 13 38.48 10.70 22.37
CA ALA A 13 38.99 12.05 22.12
C ALA A 13 37.91 12.95 21.49
N PRO A 14 37.89 14.26 21.79
CA PRO A 14 36.94 15.19 21.18
C PRO A 14 37.33 15.51 19.73
N VAL A 15 36.34 15.49 18.84
CA VAL A 15 36.47 15.88 17.42
C VAL A 15 36.47 17.42 17.33
N PRO A 16 37.41 18.07 16.63
CA PRO A 16 37.43 19.51 16.49
C PRO A 16 36.39 20.01 15.47
N PRO A 17 35.90 21.26 15.58
CA PRO A 17 34.88 21.80 14.69
C PRO A 17 35.45 22.09 13.30
N PHE A 18 34.68 21.72 12.27
CA PHE A 18 34.97 22.06 10.87
C PHE A 18 34.70 23.55 10.62
N THR A 19 35.74 24.31 10.29
CA THR A 19 35.67 25.67 9.75
C THR A 19 35.68 25.62 8.22
N ILE A 20 34.66 26.22 7.59
CA ILE A 20 34.63 26.43 6.14
C ILE A 20 35.46 27.69 5.84
N SER A 21 36.59 27.52 5.17
CA SER A 21 37.40 28.61 4.62
C SER A 21 36.90 28.95 3.23
N SER A 22 36.52 30.22 3.04
CA SER A 22 36.20 30.82 1.74
C SER A 22 37.48 31.22 1.02
N THR A 23 37.82 30.51 -0.05
CA THR A 23 38.81 30.99 -1.03
C THR A 23 38.11 31.43 -2.30
N GLY A 24 38.16 32.74 -2.53
CA GLY A 24 37.66 33.39 -3.72
C GLY A 24 38.46 33.01 -4.96
N ILE A 25 37.75 32.91 -6.08
CA ILE A 25 38.32 33.06 -7.42
C ILE A 25 37.64 34.26 -8.06
N SER A 26 38.46 35.27 -8.28
CA SER A 26 38.18 36.48 -9.04
C SER A 26 38.01 36.13 -10.52
N THR A 27 36.91 36.54 -11.14
CA THR A 27 36.88 36.82 -12.58
C THR A 27 36.08 38.09 -12.85
N THR A 28 36.69 38.93 -13.66
CA THR A 28 36.39 40.33 -13.94
C THR A 28 35.15 40.52 -14.81
N ALA A 29 34.38 41.55 -14.48
CA ALA A 29 33.28 42.09 -15.29
C ALA A 29 33.77 42.78 -16.58
N SER A 30 32.96 42.68 -17.64
CA SER A 30 32.89 43.64 -18.73
C SER A 30 31.46 43.65 -19.29
N ALA A 31 30.89 44.83 -19.48
CA ALA A 31 29.47 45.09 -19.72
C ALA A 31 29.19 45.67 -21.13
N SER A 32 28.05 45.24 -21.71
CA SER A 32 27.08 45.98 -22.56
C SER A 32 27.47 46.40 -24.00
N PRO A 33 26.51 46.74 -24.95
CA PRO A 33 25.03 46.65 -24.98
C PRO A 33 24.42 46.06 -26.31
N PRO A 34 23.07 46.07 -26.55
CA PRO A 34 22.36 45.20 -27.50
C PRO A 34 21.91 45.90 -28.81
N THR A 35 21.42 45.15 -29.81
CA THR A 35 20.65 45.73 -30.94
C THR A 35 19.71 44.75 -31.68
N THR A 36 18.41 45.01 -31.52
CA THR A 36 17.32 45.09 -32.54
C THR A 36 16.81 43.88 -33.34
N CYS A 37 15.50 43.98 -33.56
CA CYS A 37 14.55 43.05 -34.14
C CYS A 37 14.25 43.34 -35.63
N ARG A 38 13.68 42.33 -36.32
CA ARG A 38 12.64 42.37 -37.40
C ARG A 38 13.07 42.30 -38.90
N PRO A 39 12.15 41.95 -39.84
CA PRO A 39 12.11 40.65 -40.55
C PRO A 39 12.10 40.78 -42.10
N ARG A 40 12.03 39.66 -42.86
CA ARG A 40 11.41 39.58 -44.21
C ARG A 40 11.33 38.15 -44.78
N SER A 41 10.11 37.69 -45.07
CA SER A 41 9.74 36.83 -46.22
C SER A 41 9.36 37.78 -47.40
N PRO A 42 9.11 37.38 -48.69
CA PRO A 42 8.48 36.12 -49.15
C PRO A 42 8.97 35.55 -50.51
N GLY A 43 8.48 34.35 -50.86
CA GLY A 43 7.94 34.12 -52.21
C GLY A 43 8.48 32.94 -53.04
N ILE A 44 7.50 32.13 -53.50
CA ILE A 44 7.40 31.46 -54.82
C ILE A 44 7.77 29.95 -54.87
N SER A 45 6.72 29.12 -54.86
CA SER A 45 6.60 27.80 -55.54
C SER A 45 6.17 28.00 -57.01
N PRO A 46 5.88 26.98 -57.85
CA PRO A 46 6.13 25.53 -57.81
C PRO A 46 6.71 24.99 -59.16
N THR A 47 7.13 23.71 -59.24
CA THR A 47 6.92 22.85 -60.43
C THR A 47 7.27 21.38 -60.14
N SER A 48 6.31 20.49 -60.34
CA SER A 48 6.53 19.05 -60.66
C SER A 48 6.82 18.89 -62.16
N PRO A 49 7.40 17.74 -62.57
CA PRO A 49 6.54 16.75 -63.24
C PRO A 49 6.82 15.28 -62.86
N ALA A 50 5.80 14.46 -63.17
CA ALA A 50 5.71 12.99 -63.12
C ALA A 50 6.86 12.27 -63.87
N ARG A 51 7.15 10.96 -63.79
CA ARG A 51 6.32 9.74 -63.68
C ARG A 51 7.31 8.54 -63.63
N SER A 52 7.00 7.46 -62.90
CA SER A 52 7.07 6.03 -63.32
C SER A 52 7.31 5.06 -62.14
N ALA A 53 6.37 4.12 -61.95
CA ALA A 53 6.48 2.95 -61.09
C ALA A 53 7.48 1.90 -61.65
N PRO A 54 7.89 0.89 -60.86
CA PRO A 54 7.17 -0.39 -60.97
C PRO A 54 7.05 -1.24 -59.68
N ALA A 55 6.11 -2.18 -59.78
CA ALA A 55 6.07 -3.55 -59.26
C ALA A 55 5.84 -3.83 -57.76
N SER A 56 4.70 -4.49 -57.56
CA SER A 56 4.17 -5.19 -56.40
C SER A 56 5.03 -6.37 -55.93
N ALA A 57 5.14 -6.54 -54.61
CA ALA A 57 5.47 -7.80 -53.96
C ALA A 57 4.46 -8.07 -52.84
N ASP A 58 3.77 -9.22 -52.95
CA ASP A 58 2.90 -9.84 -51.95
C ASP A 58 3.64 -10.11 -50.63
N PRO A 59 2.99 -9.93 -49.46
CA PRO A 59 3.37 -10.63 -48.26
C PRO A 59 2.58 -11.96 -48.16
N THR A 60 3.35 -13.04 -48.15
CA THR A 60 2.90 -14.41 -47.90
C THR A 60 2.16 -14.55 -46.57
N HIS A 61 0.99 -15.19 -46.66
CA HIS A 61 0.21 -15.82 -45.61
C HIS A 61 1.08 -16.58 -44.60
N VAL A 62 0.97 -16.25 -43.31
CA VAL A 62 1.27 -17.15 -42.19
C VAL A 62 -0.02 -17.26 -41.40
N GLY A 63 -0.56 -18.47 -41.33
CA GLY A 63 -1.85 -18.79 -40.75
C GLY A 63 -1.93 -18.41 -39.28
N GLY A 64 -3.03 -17.74 -38.93
CA GLY A 64 -3.45 -17.58 -37.55
C GLY A 64 -4.14 -18.84 -37.08
N ASP A 65 -3.48 -19.60 -36.21
CA ASP A 65 -4.17 -20.55 -35.34
C ASP A 65 -4.92 -19.74 -34.29
N THR A 66 -6.19 -19.49 -34.58
CA THR A 66 -7.14 -18.97 -33.60
C THR A 66 -7.46 -20.12 -32.65
N VAL A 67 -6.75 -20.20 -31.53
CA VAL A 67 -7.16 -21.05 -30.41
C VAL A 67 -8.49 -20.50 -29.91
N THR A 68 -9.57 -21.14 -30.35
CA THR A 68 -10.91 -20.86 -29.85
C THR A 68 -10.99 -21.49 -28.47
N ILE A 69 -10.76 -20.70 -27.42
CA ILE A 69 -11.03 -21.13 -26.05
C ILE A 69 -12.55 -21.22 -25.92
N THR A 70 -13.08 -22.44 -25.89
CA THR A 70 -14.47 -22.70 -25.54
C THR A 70 -14.69 -22.37 -24.06
N PRO A 71 -15.80 -21.73 -23.66
CA PRO A 71 -16.08 -21.37 -22.26
C PRO A 71 -16.25 -22.54 -21.27
N ASP A 72 -16.06 -23.79 -21.71
CA ASP A 72 -16.45 -25.00 -20.97
C ASP A 72 -15.26 -25.83 -20.44
N GLU A 73 -14.03 -25.28 -20.45
CA GLU A 73 -12.85 -25.92 -19.83
C GLU A 73 -12.41 -25.23 -18.52
N LEU A 74 -13.34 -24.54 -17.85
CA LEU A 74 -13.18 -24.00 -16.50
C LEU A 74 -14.01 -24.81 -15.52
N HIS A 75 -13.78 -26.12 -15.41
CA HIS A 75 -14.07 -26.89 -14.20
C HIS A 75 -13.68 -28.36 -14.43
N ASP A 76 -12.59 -28.81 -13.82
CA ASP A 76 -12.62 -30.12 -13.16
C ASP A 76 -11.57 -30.30 -12.06
N THR A 77 -12.06 -30.57 -10.84
CA THR A 77 -11.42 -31.29 -9.72
C THR A 77 -10.22 -30.71 -8.95
N ALA A 78 -10.27 -29.42 -8.59
CA ALA A 78 -9.85 -29.04 -7.24
C ALA A 78 -11.10 -28.51 -6.55
N THR A 79 -11.53 -29.13 -5.44
CA THR A 79 -12.56 -28.55 -4.58
C THR A 79 -12.11 -27.14 -4.22
N ASP A 80 -12.66 -26.13 -4.88
CA ASP A 80 -12.50 -24.73 -4.47
C ASP A 80 -12.95 -24.69 -3.01
N ALA A 81 -12.00 -24.47 -2.11
CA ALA A 81 -12.30 -24.36 -0.69
C ALA A 81 -13.17 -23.11 -0.53
N ALA A 82 -14.49 -23.31 -0.48
CA ALA A 82 -15.42 -22.19 -0.39
C ALA A 82 -15.31 -21.56 1.01
N TRP A 83 -15.29 -20.23 1.06
CA TRP A 83 -15.37 -19.51 2.32
C TRP A 83 -16.76 -19.67 2.96
N THR A 84 -16.80 -20.32 4.13
CA THR A 84 -18.03 -20.64 4.86
C THR A 84 -18.18 -19.88 6.18
N ARG A 85 -17.32 -18.89 6.45
CA ARG A 85 -17.31 -18.14 7.72
C ARG A 85 -18.21 -16.90 7.70
N GLY A 86 -19.12 -16.78 6.74
CA GLY A 86 -20.05 -15.64 6.65
C GLY A 86 -19.43 -14.39 6.03
N ARG A 87 -20.17 -13.27 6.06
CA ARG A 87 -19.71 -11.99 5.48
C ARG A 87 -18.64 -11.34 6.34
N VAL A 88 -17.77 -10.58 5.69
CA VAL A 88 -16.65 -9.86 6.33
C VAL A 88 -16.79 -8.37 6.10
N GLY A 89 -16.34 -7.58 7.08
CA GLY A 89 -16.28 -6.13 7.00
C GLY A 89 -14.94 -5.63 6.50
N LEU A 90 -14.96 -4.69 5.55
CA LEU A 90 -13.83 -3.84 5.22
C LEU A 90 -14.15 -2.43 5.75
N TRP A 91 -13.44 -2.02 6.81
CA TRP A 91 -13.56 -0.70 7.40
C TRP A 91 -12.40 0.18 6.94
N LEU A 92 -12.70 1.22 6.18
CA LEU A 92 -11.68 2.09 5.58
C LEU A 92 -11.48 3.34 6.44
N ILE A 93 -10.25 3.63 6.84
CA ILE A 93 -9.89 4.96 7.35
C ILE A 93 -9.49 5.81 6.14
N GLY A 94 -10.11 6.98 5.98
CA GLY A 94 -10.05 7.73 4.71
C GLY A 94 -11.04 7.19 3.66
N ALA A 95 -12.22 6.74 4.10
CA ALA A 95 -13.21 6.03 3.29
C ALA A 95 -13.76 6.79 2.05
N ARG A 96 -13.60 8.12 2.00
CA ARG A 96 -14.02 9.02 0.91
C ARG A 96 -12.84 9.47 0.04
N GLY A 97 -11.63 8.96 0.31
CA GLY A 97 -10.43 9.15 -0.51
C GLY A 97 -10.49 8.42 -1.86
N SER A 98 -9.56 8.73 -2.77
CA SER A 98 -9.51 8.12 -4.12
C SER A 98 -9.30 6.61 -4.08
N VAL A 99 -8.36 6.13 -3.24
CA VAL A 99 -8.08 4.69 -3.07
C VAL A 99 -9.30 3.96 -2.52
N ALA A 100 -9.88 4.47 -1.43
CA ALA A 100 -11.06 3.88 -0.80
C ALA A 100 -12.26 3.83 -1.76
N THR A 101 -12.52 4.92 -2.48
CA THR A 101 -13.62 4.99 -3.46
C THR A 101 -13.39 4.01 -4.61
N THR A 102 -12.15 3.89 -5.09
CA THR A 102 -11.78 2.93 -6.15
C THR A 102 -11.95 1.49 -5.67
N ALA A 103 -11.57 1.18 -4.43
CA ALA A 103 -11.80 -0.13 -3.82
C ALA A 103 -13.30 -0.43 -3.67
N ALA A 104 -14.11 0.55 -3.25
CA ALA A 104 -15.55 0.40 -3.15
C ALA A 104 -16.20 0.11 -4.51
N VAL A 105 -15.85 0.87 -5.56
CA VAL A 105 -16.31 0.60 -6.93
C VAL A 105 -15.85 -0.77 -7.40
N GLY A 106 -14.58 -1.12 -7.15
CA GLY A 106 -13.99 -2.41 -7.51
C GLY A 106 -14.74 -3.58 -6.87
N VAL A 107 -14.97 -3.56 -5.55
CA VAL A 107 -15.72 -4.61 -4.86
C VAL A 107 -17.12 -4.79 -5.45
N GLN A 108 -17.84 -3.69 -5.74
CA GLN A 108 -19.16 -3.79 -6.35
C GLN A 108 -19.12 -4.36 -7.77
N ALA A 109 -18.14 -3.95 -8.57
CA ALA A 109 -17.97 -4.45 -9.93
C ALA A 109 -17.63 -5.96 -9.96
N LEU A 110 -16.78 -6.40 -9.03
CA LEU A 110 -16.38 -7.80 -8.90
C LEU A 110 -17.53 -8.66 -8.35
N ALA A 111 -18.24 -8.18 -7.33
CA ALA A 111 -19.41 -8.86 -6.78
C ALA A 111 -20.52 -9.05 -7.84
N ALA A 112 -20.76 -8.03 -8.68
CA ALA A 112 -21.71 -8.08 -9.78
C ALA A 112 -21.17 -8.83 -11.03
N ARG A 113 -19.89 -9.24 -11.03
CA ARG A 113 -19.18 -9.90 -12.14
C ARG A 113 -19.23 -9.11 -13.46
N ILE A 114 -19.25 -7.78 -13.36
CA ILE A 114 -19.21 -6.88 -14.52
C ILE A 114 -17.77 -6.46 -14.89
N ALA A 115 -16.78 -6.89 -14.09
CA ALA A 115 -15.36 -6.75 -14.35
C ALA A 115 -14.60 -8.01 -13.88
N PRO A 116 -13.48 -8.38 -14.53
CA PRO A 116 -12.61 -9.45 -14.02
C PRO A 116 -11.82 -8.98 -12.80
N PRO A 117 -11.38 -9.88 -11.90
CA PRO A 117 -10.57 -9.56 -10.72
C PRO A 117 -9.10 -9.27 -11.04
N THR A 118 -8.82 -8.73 -12.23
CA THR A 118 -7.46 -8.38 -12.67
C THR A 118 -6.84 -7.39 -11.69
N GLY A 119 -5.61 -7.69 -11.24
CA GLY A 119 -4.91 -6.90 -10.22
C GLY A 119 -5.10 -7.41 -8.78
N CYS A 120 -6.13 -8.20 -8.49
CA CYS A 120 -6.28 -8.88 -7.20
C CYS A 120 -5.43 -10.15 -7.19
N ALA A 121 -4.31 -10.14 -6.49
CA ALA A 121 -3.39 -11.29 -6.41
C ALA A 121 -4.10 -12.53 -5.84
N THR A 122 -5.02 -12.33 -4.89
CA THR A 122 -5.76 -13.40 -4.23
C THR A 122 -6.84 -14.06 -5.11
N ALA A 123 -7.08 -13.55 -6.31
CA ALA A 123 -7.91 -14.21 -7.33
C ALA A 123 -7.08 -15.00 -8.35
N GLY A 124 -5.75 -14.96 -8.24
CA GLY A 124 -4.84 -15.68 -9.13
C GLY A 124 -4.66 -17.16 -8.77
N PRO A 125 -4.04 -17.95 -9.67
CA PRO A 125 -3.86 -19.39 -9.49
C PRO A 125 -3.01 -19.75 -8.27
N GLY A 126 -2.15 -18.84 -7.81
CA GLY A 126 -1.32 -19.04 -6.61
C GLY A 126 -2.11 -19.13 -5.29
N PHE A 127 -3.41 -18.83 -5.31
CA PHE A 127 -4.32 -18.92 -4.16
C PHE A 127 -5.49 -19.91 -4.40
N ALA A 128 -5.41 -20.73 -5.46
CA ALA A 128 -6.41 -21.76 -5.72
C ALA A 128 -6.52 -22.71 -4.51
N GLY A 129 -7.74 -23.01 -4.08
CA GLY A 129 -8.00 -23.84 -2.91
C GLY A 129 -7.79 -23.17 -1.54
N VAL A 130 -7.42 -21.87 -1.48
CA VAL A 130 -7.42 -21.12 -0.21
C VAL A 130 -8.83 -20.58 0.06
N PRO A 131 -9.45 -20.90 1.21
CA PRO A 131 -10.77 -20.40 1.56
C PRO A 131 -10.70 -18.92 1.90
N LEU A 132 -10.92 -18.06 0.91
CA LEU A 132 -10.95 -16.60 1.06
C LEU A 132 -12.37 -16.08 0.85
N PRO A 133 -12.80 -15.02 1.57
CA PRO A 133 -14.08 -14.38 1.32
C PRO A 133 -14.26 -14.05 -0.17
N GLY A 134 -15.44 -14.35 -0.72
CA GLY A 134 -15.85 -13.88 -2.05
C GLY A 134 -16.02 -12.36 -2.07
N PHE A 135 -15.90 -11.75 -3.24
CA PHE A 135 -16.05 -10.29 -3.37
C PHE A 135 -17.46 -9.80 -2.98
N ASP A 136 -18.48 -10.64 -3.21
CA ASP A 136 -19.87 -10.42 -2.80
C ASP A 136 -20.12 -10.60 -1.29
N GLN A 137 -19.13 -11.11 -0.56
CA GLN A 137 -19.17 -11.29 0.90
C GLN A 137 -18.52 -10.14 1.67
N ILE A 138 -17.95 -9.15 0.96
CA ILE A 138 -17.30 -7.98 1.55
C ILE A 138 -18.32 -6.85 1.72
N VAL A 139 -18.53 -6.41 2.95
CA VAL A 139 -19.35 -5.24 3.29
C VAL A 139 -18.43 -4.09 3.67
N ILE A 140 -18.65 -2.89 3.09
CA ILE A 140 -17.76 -1.74 3.28
C ILE A 140 -18.40 -0.72 4.22
N GLY A 141 -17.60 -0.24 5.17
CA GLY A 141 -17.88 0.92 6.03
C GLY A 141 -16.60 1.72 6.23
N GLY A 142 -16.61 2.73 7.11
CA GLY A 142 -15.37 3.44 7.40
C GLY A 142 -15.51 4.73 8.19
N HIS A 143 -14.38 5.40 8.35
CA HIS A 143 -14.26 6.73 8.91
C HIS A 143 -13.65 7.69 7.90
N ASP A 144 -14.18 8.91 7.85
CA ASP A 144 -13.58 9.99 7.08
C ASP A 144 -13.92 11.35 7.68
N VAL A 145 -13.02 12.33 7.49
CA VAL A 145 -13.19 13.72 7.90
C VAL A 145 -13.82 14.57 6.80
N SER A 146 -13.68 14.13 5.54
CA SER A 146 -14.36 14.70 4.39
C SER A 146 -15.85 14.39 4.42
N THR A 147 -16.65 15.36 3.96
CA THR A 147 -18.10 15.21 3.79
C THR A 147 -18.50 14.94 2.34
N MET A 148 -17.54 14.85 1.41
CA MET A 148 -17.83 14.57 0.00
C MET A 148 -18.36 13.14 -0.15
N PRO A 149 -19.56 12.91 -0.70
CA PRO A 149 -20.11 11.55 -0.85
C PRO A 149 -19.24 10.68 -1.77
N ILE A 150 -19.09 9.39 -1.46
CA ILE A 150 -18.23 8.50 -2.27
C ILE A 150 -18.72 8.40 -3.72
N ALA A 151 -20.03 8.46 -3.95
CA ALA A 151 -20.59 8.44 -5.30
C ALA A 151 -20.15 9.66 -6.11
N ARG A 152 -20.10 10.84 -5.49
CA ARG A 152 -19.57 12.06 -6.13
C ARG A 152 -18.07 11.97 -6.36
N ARG A 153 -17.33 11.35 -5.44
CA ARG A 153 -15.91 11.09 -5.64
C ARG A 153 -15.70 10.15 -6.84
N ALA A 154 -16.47 9.08 -6.95
CA ALA A 154 -16.39 8.11 -8.04
C ALA A 154 -16.73 8.74 -9.41
N GLU A 155 -17.74 9.60 -9.47
CA GLU A 155 -18.06 10.40 -10.67
C GLU A 155 -16.88 11.27 -11.09
N ALA A 156 -16.29 12.03 -10.16
CA ALA A 156 -15.12 12.87 -10.46
C ALA A 156 -13.91 12.06 -10.96
N LEU A 157 -13.71 10.85 -10.43
CA LEU A 157 -12.67 9.92 -10.88
C LEU A 157 -12.97 9.31 -12.27
N ALA A 158 -14.24 9.13 -12.61
CA ALA A 158 -14.65 8.69 -13.94
C ALA A 158 -14.50 9.81 -14.99
N ASP A 159 -14.79 11.07 -14.62
CA ASP A 159 -14.66 12.23 -15.51
C ASP A 159 -13.21 12.43 -16.01
N VAL A 160 -12.22 12.08 -15.18
CA VAL A 160 -10.79 12.13 -15.55
C VAL A 160 -10.28 10.84 -16.22
N GLY A 161 -11.19 9.91 -16.53
CA GLY A 161 -10.88 8.65 -17.21
C GLY A 161 -10.24 7.55 -16.35
N MET A 162 -10.13 7.76 -15.03
CA MET A 162 -9.54 6.77 -14.13
C MET A 162 -10.45 5.56 -13.92
N LEU A 163 -11.74 5.82 -13.68
CA LEU A 163 -12.76 4.78 -13.53
C LEU A 163 -13.64 4.69 -14.79
N PRO A 164 -14.01 3.48 -15.24
CA PRO A 164 -14.98 3.34 -16.33
C PRO A 164 -16.36 3.87 -15.89
N ALA A 165 -16.88 4.87 -16.59
CA ALA A 165 -18.15 5.52 -16.24
C ALA A 165 -19.33 4.52 -16.15
N GLY A 166 -19.38 3.51 -17.02
CA GLY A 166 -20.41 2.47 -16.97
C GLY A 166 -20.36 1.62 -15.69
N VAL A 167 -19.17 1.35 -15.16
CA VAL A 167 -18.98 0.61 -13.91
C VAL A 167 -19.41 1.48 -12.72
N VAL A 168 -19.07 2.77 -12.72
CA VAL A 168 -19.50 3.72 -11.69
C VAL A 168 -21.02 3.88 -11.68
N ALA A 169 -21.65 3.96 -12.85
CA ALA A 169 -23.10 4.05 -12.98
C ALA A 169 -23.81 2.83 -12.38
N GLU A 170 -23.31 1.62 -12.65
CA GLU A 170 -23.87 0.39 -12.08
C GLU A 170 -23.66 0.32 -10.55
N ALA A 171 -22.49 0.76 -10.06
CA ALA A 171 -22.18 0.77 -8.64
C ALA A 171 -22.92 1.86 -7.84
N HIS A 172 -23.46 2.90 -8.48
CA HIS A 172 -23.94 4.13 -7.83
C HIS A 172 -24.89 3.90 -6.64
N ARG A 173 -25.85 2.98 -6.78
CA ARG A 173 -26.78 2.63 -5.69
C ARG A 173 -26.05 2.03 -4.49
N ALA A 174 -25.13 1.10 -4.74
CA ALA A 174 -24.35 0.48 -3.69
C ALA A 174 -23.38 1.47 -3.04
N LEU A 175 -22.80 2.39 -3.82
CA LEU A 175 -21.96 3.47 -3.29
C LEU A 175 -22.73 4.36 -2.30
N GLY A 176 -24.01 4.66 -2.58
CA GLY A 176 -24.87 5.38 -1.64
C GLY A 176 -25.12 4.62 -0.33
N ALA A 177 -25.28 3.29 -0.39
CA ALA A 177 -25.42 2.45 0.79
C ALA A 177 -24.11 2.38 1.61
N ILE A 178 -22.96 2.31 0.93
CA ILE A 178 -21.64 2.36 1.58
C ILE A 178 -21.42 3.72 2.24
N ASP A 179 -21.76 4.83 1.57
CA ASP A 179 -21.61 6.18 2.14
C ASP A 179 -22.39 6.36 3.45
N ALA A 180 -23.56 5.71 3.56
CA ALA A 180 -24.37 5.69 4.78
C ALA A 180 -23.76 4.89 5.94
N GLU A 181 -22.76 4.04 5.66
CA GLU A 181 -21.97 3.32 6.67
C GLU A 181 -20.67 4.06 7.04
N ILE A 182 -20.37 5.18 6.38
CA ILE A 182 -19.22 6.02 6.74
C ILE A 182 -19.61 6.92 7.92
N ARG A 183 -18.74 6.97 8.93
CA ARG A 183 -18.88 7.77 10.15
C ARG A 183 -17.83 8.89 10.19
N PRO A 184 -18.05 9.96 10.97
CA PRO A 184 -17.03 10.99 11.15
C PRO A 184 -15.74 10.41 11.74
N GLY A 185 -14.61 10.65 11.08
CA GLY A 185 -13.29 10.27 11.58
C GLY A 185 -12.86 11.06 12.81
N TYR A 186 -11.61 10.87 13.21
CA TYR A 186 -10.95 11.74 14.19
C TYR A 186 -10.16 12.82 13.45
N ASP A 187 -10.42 14.08 13.79
CA ASP A 187 -9.70 15.25 13.31
C ASP A 187 -9.27 16.08 14.53
N PRO A 188 -7.96 16.20 14.82
CA PRO A 188 -7.48 16.95 15.97
C PRO A 188 -7.89 18.44 15.95
N ALA A 189 -8.27 18.99 14.79
CA ALA A 189 -8.74 20.36 14.68
C ALA A 189 -10.21 20.56 15.09
N THR A 190 -11.02 19.50 15.07
CA THR A 190 -12.48 19.61 15.30
C THR A 190 -13.02 18.71 16.41
N ASP A 191 -12.33 17.61 16.73
CA ASP A 191 -12.69 16.76 17.86
C ASP A 191 -12.45 17.46 19.21
N THR A 192 -13.41 17.30 20.12
CA THR A 192 -13.35 17.85 21.48
C THR A 192 -13.29 16.73 22.51
N GLY A 193 -12.53 16.92 23.58
CA GLY A 193 -12.40 15.95 24.66
C GLY A 193 -11.09 15.17 24.59
N SER A 194 -11.03 14.06 25.30
CA SER A 194 -9.82 13.24 25.40
C SER A 194 -9.64 12.34 24.18
N GLN A 195 -8.40 12.00 23.82
CA GLN A 195 -8.15 11.04 22.75
C GLN A 195 -8.73 9.65 23.09
N ALA A 196 -8.83 9.30 24.38
CA ALA A 196 -9.51 8.09 24.83
C ALA A 196 -11.02 8.09 24.50
N ASP A 197 -11.69 9.25 24.56
CA ASP A 197 -13.09 9.37 24.13
C ASP A 197 -13.24 9.19 22.62
N ALA A 198 -12.31 9.75 21.85
CA ALA A 198 -12.27 9.56 20.40
C ALA A 198 -12.07 8.08 20.05
N VAL A 199 -11.04 7.42 20.61
CA VAL A 199 -10.79 5.98 20.40
C VAL A 199 -12.03 5.15 20.70
N ARG A 200 -12.72 5.43 21.82
CA ARG A 200 -13.94 4.71 22.20
C ARG A 200 -15.05 4.89 21.16
N ARG A 201 -15.31 6.14 20.74
CA ARG A 201 -16.31 6.46 19.71
C ARG A 201 -16.02 5.71 18.40
N LEU A 202 -14.78 5.76 17.93
CA LEU A 202 -14.37 5.10 16.69
C LEU A 202 -14.48 3.56 16.81
N SER A 203 -14.09 2.99 17.95
CA SER A 203 -14.21 1.55 18.23
C SER A 203 -15.68 1.09 18.30
N ASP A 204 -16.54 1.89 18.92
CA ASP A 204 -17.98 1.64 19.02
C ASP A 204 -18.64 1.66 17.63
N ASP A 205 -18.22 2.58 16.74
CA ASP A 205 -18.70 2.62 15.35
C ASP A 205 -18.38 1.32 14.60
N ILE A 206 -17.14 0.82 14.72
CA ILE A 206 -16.69 -0.44 14.10
C ILE A 206 -17.48 -1.63 14.66
N THR A 207 -17.65 -1.68 15.98
CA THR A 207 -18.39 -2.76 16.66
C THR A 207 -19.87 -2.74 16.29
N ALA A 208 -20.48 -1.56 16.23
CA ALA A 208 -21.86 -1.39 15.80
C ALA A 208 -22.05 -1.79 14.34
N PHE A 209 -21.12 -1.46 13.45
CA PHE A 209 -21.12 -1.90 12.06
C PHE A 209 -21.05 -3.43 11.95
N ARG A 210 -20.13 -4.07 12.68
CA ARG A 210 -20.04 -5.55 12.76
C ARG A 210 -21.36 -6.17 13.18
N ALA A 211 -21.97 -5.65 14.23
CA ALA A 211 -23.23 -6.16 14.77
C ALA A 211 -24.41 -5.95 13.79
N ARG A 212 -24.58 -4.74 13.25
CA ARG A 212 -25.69 -4.40 12.33
C ARG A 212 -25.68 -5.24 11.05
N HIS A 213 -24.49 -5.59 10.56
CA HIS A 213 -24.34 -6.36 9.32
C HIS A 213 -24.12 -7.86 9.54
N HIS A 214 -24.13 -8.32 10.80
CA HIS A 214 -23.87 -9.71 11.19
C HIS A 214 -22.55 -10.25 10.60
N LEU A 215 -21.49 -9.43 10.71
CA LEU A 215 -20.19 -9.74 10.13
C LEU A 215 -19.41 -10.66 11.07
N ALA A 216 -18.82 -11.70 10.50
CA ALA A 216 -17.99 -12.62 11.26
C ALA A 216 -16.73 -11.92 11.77
N HIS A 217 -16.12 -11.12 10.90
CA HIS A 217 -14.86 -10.42 11.12
C HIS A 217 -14.94 -9.02 10.51
N VAL A 218 -14.15 -8.09 11.04
CA VAL A 218 -13.91 -6.78 10.43
C VAL A 218 -12.41 -6.60 10.27
N VAL A 219 -12.00 -6.17 9.09
CA VAL A 219 -10.64 -5.73 8.77
C VAL A 219 -10.67 -4.23 8.59
N VAL A 220 -9.87 -3.53 9.39
CA VAL A 220 -9.62 -2.10 9.27
C VAL A 220 -8.41 -1.89 8.37
N VAL A 221 -8.55 -1.09 7.32
CA VAL A 221 -7.43 -0.70 6.44
C VAL A 221 -7.33 0.82 6.43
N ASP A 222 -6.17 1.32 6.84
CA ASP A 222 -5.87 2.75 6.77
C ASP A 222 -5.35 3.12 5.40
N VAL A 223 -6.13 3.91 4.66
CA VAL A 223 -5.81 4.50 3.35
C VAL A 223 -5.97 6.03 3.38
N SER A 224 -5.87 6.62 4.57
CA SER A 224 -5.98 8.06 4.78
C SER A 224 -4.75 8.82 4.27
N SER A 225 -4.82 10.14 4.32
CA SER A 225 -3.71 11.01 3.94
C SER A 225 -2.48 10.72 4.81
N THR A 226 -1.29 10.80 4.20
CA THR A 226 -0.02 10.62 4.91
C THR A 226 0.19 11.69 5.96
N GLU A 227 0.65 11.28 7.15
CA GLU A 227 1.00 12.15 8.26
C GLU A 227 2.53 12.28 8.45
N ALA A 228 2.95 13.35 9.10
CA ALA A 228 4.30 13.47 9.62
C ALA A 228 4.51 12.48 10.79
N LEU A 229 5.75 12.00 10.94
CA LEU A 229 6.10 11.15 12.09
C LEU A 229 6.14 12.01 13.36
N PRO A 230 5.50 11.58 14.47
CA PRO A 230 5.51 12.32 15.71
C PRO A 230 6.91 12.33 16.32
N GLU A 231 7.21 13.38 17.08
CA GLU A 231 8.42 13.40 17.92
C GLU A 231 8.33 12.32 19.01
N ASP A 232 9.47 11.70 19.32
CA ASP A 232 9.53 10.61 20.29
C ASP A 232 9.18 11.09 21.71
N ARG A 233 8.42 10.26 22.45
CA ARG A 233 7.88 10.59 23.77
C ARG A 233 7.88 9.37 24.69
N PRO A 234 8.06 9.54 26.02
CA PRO A 234 8.01 8.42 26.97
C PRO A 234 6.74 7.58 26.87
N GLU A 235 5.58 8.22 26.65
CA GLU A 235 4.28 7.59 26.50
C GLU A 235 4.23 6.59 25.33
N PHE A 236 5.06 6.78 24.29
CA PHE A 236 5.09 5.87 23.16
C PHE A 236 5.81 4.55 23.46
N HIS A 237 6.51 4.46 24.58
CA HIS A 237 7.25 3.27 25.02
C HIS A 237 6.62 2.54 26.19
N ASP A 238 5.61 3.14 26.84
CA ASP A 238 4.95 2.60 28.03
C ASP A 238 3.42 2.65 27.86
N PRO A 239 2.74 1.49 27.75
CA PRO A 239 1.29 1.43 27.61
C PRO A 239 0.50 2.10 28.75
N GLU A 240 1.00 2.03 29.99
CA GLU A 240 0.31 2.62 31.13
C GLU A 240 0.39 4.15 31.10
N LEU A 241 1.57 4.70 30.75
CA LEU A 241 1.71 6.14 30.53
C LEU A 241 0.87 6.63 29.34
N LEU A 242 0.85 5.87 28.24
CA LEU A 242 0.02 6.18 27.07
C LEU A 242 -1.45 6.30 27.47
N VAL A 243 -2.00 5.28 28.13
CA VAL A 243 -3.41 5.26 28.52
C VAL A 243 -3.75 6.43 29.45
N ALA A 244 -2.87 6.78 30.39
CA ALA A 244 -3.07 7.92 31.26
C ALA A 244 -3.10 9.25 30.49
N ALA A 245 -2.19 9.45 29.55
CA ALA A 245 -2.14 10.66 28.73
C ALA A 245 -3.33 10.77 27.78
N LEU A 246 -3.80 9.66 27.19
CA LEU A 246 -4.98 9.67 26.32
C LEU A 246 -6.27 10.04 27.04
N ALA A 247 -6.34 9.83 28.35
CA ALA A 247 -7.50 10.19 29.17
C ALA A 247 -7.54 11.69 29.54
N ASP A 248 -6.42 12.41 29.37
CA ASP A 248 -6.32 13.84 29.66
C ASP A 248 -6.76 14.66 28.43
N PRO A 249 -7.87 15.42 28.50
CA PRO A 249 -8.33 16.24 27.38
C PRO A 249 -7.38 17.38 27.01
N GLU A 250 -6.46 17.77 27.90
CA GLU A 250 -5.45 18.80 27.62
C GLU A 250 -4.26 18.26 26.81
N GLN A 251 -4.18 16.93 26.63
CA GLN A 251 -3.10 16.28 25.91
C GLN A 251 -3.58 15.68 24.58
N GLN A 252 -2.89 16.01 23.50
CA GLN A 252 -3.08 15.42 22.18
C GLN A 252 -1.73 14.87 21.73
N ILE A 253 -1.47 13.61 22.06
CA ILE A 253 -0.15 13.00 21.88
C ILE A 253 -0.09 12.04 20.71
N LEU A 254 -1.18 11.33 20.41
CA LEU A 254 -1.23 10.43 19.26
C LEU A 254 -1.60 11.19 17.98
N PRO A 255 -0.94 10.90 16.85
CA PRO A 255 -1.41 11.36 15.54
C PRO A 255 -2.73 10.67 15.16
N ALA A 256 -3.46 11.20 14.17
CA ALA A 256 -4.81 10.71 13.87
C ALA A 256 -4.80 9.26 13.37
N SER A 257 -3.78 8.86 12.58
CA SER A 257 -3.59 7.46 12.18
C SER A 257 -3.46 6.51 13.39
N SER A 258 -2.76 6.93 14.44
CA SER A 258 -2.60 6.12 15.66
C SER A 258 -3.86 6.06 16.52
N VAL A 259 -4.67 7.13 16.57
CA VAL A 259 -5.99 7.11 17.22
C VAL A 259 -6.92 6.11 16.50
N ALA A 260 -6.96 6.15 15.17
CA ALA A 260 -7.77 5.22 14.37
C ALA A 260 -7.27 3.77 14.50
N ALA A 261 -5.96 3.56 14.51
CA ALA A 261 -5.36 2.24 14.68
C ALA A 261 -5.64 1.64 16.07
N LEU A 262 -5.57 2.44 17.13
CA LEU A 262 -5.94 2.01 18.48
C LEU A 262 -7.44 1.68 18.56
N ALA A 263 -8.31 2.43 17.88
CA ALA A 263 -9.73 2.08 17.80
C ALA A 263 -9.98 0.72 17.11
N ALA A 264 -9.20 0.39 16.06
CA ALA A 264 -9.24 -0.92 15.43
C ALA A 264 -8.85 -2.03 16.42
N VAL A 265 -7.77 -1.83 17.19
CA VAL A 265 -7.34 -2.75 18.26
C VAL A 265 -8.44 -2.93 19.30
N GLU A 266 -8.98 -1.85 19.86
CA GLU A 266 -10.00 -1.91 20.91
C GLU A 266 -11.27 -2.65 20.46
N SER A 267 -11.65 -2.47 19.18
CA SER A 267 -12.80 -3.17 18.56
C SER A 267 -12.55 -4.67 18.31
N GLY A 268 -11.30 -5.14 18.48
CA GLY A 268 -10.90 -6.51 18.18
C GLY A 268 -10.87 -6.81 16.68
N SER A 269 -10.62 -5.80 15.85
CA SER A 269 -10.58 -5.92 14.39
C SER A 269 -9.16 -6.08 13.89
N ALA A 270 -8.95 -6.93 12.87
CA ALA A 270 -7.66 -7.02 12.19
C ALA A 270 -7.29 -5.67 11.54
N TYR A 271 -6.01 -5.35 11.44
CA TYR A 271 -5.57 -4.02 10.99
C TYR A 271 -4.48 -4.06 9.90
N ALA A 272 -4.62 -3.20 8.89
CA ALA A 272 -3.56 -2.92 7.91
C ALA A 272 -3.26 -1.42 7.80
N CYS A 273 -1.98 -1.04 7.93
CA CYS A 273 -1.52 0.32 7.64
C CYS A 273 -1.08 0.41 6.17
N PHE A 274 -1.90 0.98 5.28
CA PHE A 274 -1.55 1.13 3.87
C PHE A 274 -0.83 2.46 3.56
N THR A 275 -0.59 3.28 4.57
CA THR A 275 0.09 4.57 4.51
C THR A 275 1.48 4.48 5.17
N PRO A 276 2.38 5.45 4.98
CA PRO A 276 3.62 5.58 5.76
C PRO A 276 3.41 6.34 7.08
N SER A 277 2.16 6.64 7.47
CA SER A 277 1.83 7.26 8.76
C SER A 277 2.14 6.30 9.91
N THR A 278 2.19 6.81 11.13
CA THR A 278 2.59 6.02 12.30
C THR A 278 1.68 4.81 12.55
N GLY A 279 0.36 4.95 12.47
CA GLY A 279 -0.57 3.85 12.70
C GLY A 279 -0.29 3.13 14.04
N LEU A 280 -0.06 1.82 13.99
CA LEU A 280 0.32 0.99 15.16
C LEU A 280 1.82 1.01 15.50
N TRP A 281 2.68 1.65 14.70
CA TRP A 281 4.14 1.54 14.82
C TRP A 281 4.75 2.39 15.95
N LEU A 282 4.17 2.27 17.15
CA LEU A 282 4.67 2.76 18.42
C LEU A 282 4.77 1.59 19.41
N PRO A 283 5.87 1.41 20.15
CA PRO A 283 6.04 0.25 21.05
C PRO A 283 4.88 0.02 22.03
N ALA A 284 4.32 1.10 22.60
CA ALA A 284 3.17 1.01 23.48
C ALA A 284 1.91 0.49 22.77
N LEU A 285 1.64 0.94 21.54
CA LEU A 285 0.50 0.47 20.74
C LEU A 285 0.67 -0.99 20.29
N LEU A 286 1.89 -1.39 19.90
CA LEU A 286 2.19 -2.79 19.59
C LEU A 286 1.93 -3.69 20.79
N THR A 287 2.36 -3.28 21.98
CA THR A 287 2.11 -4.02 23.23
C THR A 287 0.62 -4.15 23.51
N ILE A 288 -0.18 -3.10 23.28
CA ILE A 288 -1.65 -3.14 23.44
C ILE A 288 -2.28 -4.09 22.40
N ALA A 289 -1.85 -4.02 21.13
CA ALA A 289 -2.33 -4.90 20.07
C ALA A 289 -2.04 -6.39 20.34
N GLU A 290 -0.85 -6.70 20.84
CA GLU A 290 -0.46 -8.05 21.28
C GLU A 290 -1.35 -8.55 22.41
N ARG A 291 -1.59 -7.74 23.45
CA ARG A 291 -2.49 -8.08 24.57
C ARG A 291 -3.92 -8.33 24.11
N ARG A 292 -4.36 -7.62 23.06
CA ARG A 292 -5.71 -7.74 22.51
C ARG A 292 -5.87 -8.92 21.54
N GLY A 293 -4.76 -9.43 21.01
CA GLY A 293 -4.75 -10.59 20.14
C GLY A 293 -5.38 -10.33 18.77
N ILE A 294 -5.09 -9.17 18.15
CA ILE A 294 -5.51 -8.95 16.76
C ILE A 294 -4.36 -9.25 15.78
N PRO A 295 -4.64 -9.76 14.57
CA PRO A 295 -3.64 -9.84 13.51
C PRO A 295 -3.50 -8.47 12.82
N TYR A 296 -2.26 -8.08 12.51
CA TYR A 296 -2.01 -6.82 11.82
C TYR A 296 -0.82 -6.87 10.86
N ALA A 297 -0.82 -5.94 9.90
CA ALA A 297 0.27 -5.77 8.94
C ALA A 297 0.44 -4.31 8.51
N GLY A 298 1.61 -4.01 7.94
CA GLY A 298 1.97 -2.69 7.49
C GLY A 298 3.44 -2.67 7.07
N GLN A 299 3.99 -1.56 6.59
CA GLN A 299 3.26 -0.35 6.22
C GLN A 299 3.66 0.22 4.87
N ASP A 300 2.84 1.16 4.40
CA ASP A 300 2.96 1.90 3.14
C ASP A 300 2.82 1.01 1.89
N GLY A 301 1.71 1.16 1.17
CA GLY A 301 1.38 0.32 0.01
C GLY A 301 2.46 0.35 -1.09
N LYS A 302 2.83 -0.83 -1.60
CA LYS A 302 3.83 -1.01 -2.68
C LYS A 302 3.13 -1.22 -4.04
N THR A 303 2.90 -0.11 -4.75
CA THR A 303 2.05 -0.10 -5.97
C THR A 303 2.82 0.09 -7.30
N GLY A 304 3.82 0.98 -7.34
CA GLY A 304 4.46 1.42 -8.59
C GLY A 304 5.99 1.34 -8.57
N GLU A 305 6.67 2.47 -8.46
CA GLU A 305 8.15 2.57 -8.47
C GLU A 305 8.83 1.56 -7.54
N THR A 306 8.40 1.50 -6.27
CA THR A 306 9.00 0.60 -5.29
C THR A 306 8.81 -0.86 -5.64
N LEU A 307 7.68 -1.23 -6.28
CA LEU A 307 7.47 -2.58 -6.79
C LEU A 307 8.55 -2.93 -7.83
N LEU A 308 8.79 -2.06 -8.82
CA LEU A 308 9.84 -2.26 -9.82
C LEU A 308 11.22 -2.41 -9.17
N ARG A 309 11.56 -1.56 -8.19
CA ARG A 309 12.83 -1.67 -7.45
C ARG A 309 12.99 -3.03 -6.77
N THR A 310 11.94 -3.52 -6.10
CA THR A 310 11.97 -4.83 -5.42
C THR A 310 12.07 -6.03 -6.35
N VAL A 311 11.81 -5.85 -7.66
CA VAL A 311 11.95 -6.88 -8.69
C VAL A 311 13.31 -6.77 -9.40
N LEU A 312 13.71 -5.55 -9.76
CA LEU A 312 14.89 -5.30 -10.59
C LEU A 312 16.19 -5.31 -9.79
N ALA A 313 16.20 -4.86 -8.54
CA ALA A 313 17.41 -4.87 -7.72
C ALA A 313 17.96 -6.30 -7.50
N PRO A 314 17.13 -7.30 -7.07
CA PRO A 314 17.58 -8.69 -6.98
C PRO A 314 18.11 -9.24 -8.31
N MET A 315 17.49 -8.89 -9.44
CA MET A 315 17.96 -9.34 -10.76
C MET A 315 19.42 -8.97 -11.00
N PHE A 316 19.86 -7.76 -10.61
CA PHE A 316 21.25 -7.34 -10.77
C PHE A 316 22.17 -8.08 -9.80
N THR A 317 21.82 -8.10 -8.51
CA THR A 317 22.69 -8.68 -7.47
C THR A 317 22.84 -10.20 -7.62
N GLU A 318 21.76 -10.92 -7.92
CA GLU A 318 21.77 -12.37 -8.16
C GLU A 318 22.54 -12.77 -9.42
N ARG A 319 22.68 -11.86 -10.38
CA ARG A 319 23.52 -12.06 -11.58
C ARG A 319 24.98 -11.65 -11.36
N GLY A 320 25.38 -11.34 -10.14
CA GLY A 320 26.73 -10.88 -9.81
C GLY A 320 27.06 -9.52 -10.42
N MET A 321 26.05 -8.74 -10.82
CA MET A 321 26.23 -7.36 -11.28
C MET A 321 26.22 -6.42 -10.08
N HIS A 322 26.95 -5.32 -10.20
CA HIS A 322 27.10 -4.37 -9.11
C HIS A 322 26.38 -3.06 -9.42
N VAL A 323 25.32 -2.78 -8.68
CA VAL A 323 24.58 -1.52 -8.80
C VAL A 323 25.46 -0.38 -8.28
N ARG A 324 25.75 0.60 -9.12
CA ARG A 324 26.61 1.75 -8.77
C ARG A 324 25.77 2.95 -8.31
N SER A 325 24.63 3.19 -8.96
CA SER A 325 23.68 4.24 -8.57
C SER A 325 22.28 3.92 -9.06
N TRP A 326 21.28 4.47 -8.35
CA TRP A 326 19.88 4.33 -8.70
C TRP A 326 19.11 5.62 -8.37
N ALA A 327 19.10 6.55 -9.30
CA ALA A 327 18.36 7.81 -9.13
C ALA A 327 16.88 7.61 -9.49
N GLY A 328 15.97 8.24 -8.76
CA GLY A 328 14.54 8.20 -9.06
C GLY A 328 13.83 9.53 -8.85
N THR A 329 12.77 9.76 -9.63
CA THR A 329 11.84 10.89 -9.49
C THR A 329 10.42 10.37 -9.58
N ASN A 330 9.56 10.81 -8.66
CA ASN A 330 8.12 10.58 -8.70
C ASN A 330 7.42 11.92 -8.89
N LEU A 331 6.64 12.02 -9.95
CA LEU A 331 5.74 13.13 -10.22
C LEU A 331 4.32 12.65 -9.92
N LEU A 332 3.60 13.34 -9.04
CA LEU A 332 2.20 13.03 -8.74
C LEU A 332 1.41 14.29 -8.39
N GLY A 333 0.11 14.27 -8.66
CA GLY A 333 -0.83 15.33 -8.29
C GLY A 333 -1.91 14.83 -7.34
N GLY A 334 -3.08 15.47 -7.38
CA GLY A 334 -4.26 15.01 -6.64
C GLY A 334 -4.15 15.19 -5.11
N GLY A 335 -4.94 14.42 -4.37
CA GLY A 335 -4.96 14.48 -2.89
C GLY A 335 -3.62 14.10 -2.28
N ASP A 336 -3.01 13.03 -2.79
CA ASP A 336 -1.69 12.55 -2.36
C ASP A 336 -0.58 13.56 -2.66
N GLY A 337 -0.59 14.18 -3.85
CA GLY A 337 0.38 15.22 -4.22
C GLY A 337 0.24 16.49 -3.37
N ALA A 338 -0.99 16.86 -3.01
CA ALA A 338 -1.26 18.03 -2.16
C ALA A 338 -0.75 17.83 -0.72
N THR A 339 -0.96 16.65 -0.12
CA THR A 339 -0.40 16.31 1.20
C THR A 339 1.13 16.26 1.17
N LEU A 340 1.72 15.88 0.05
CA LEU A 340 3.18 15.82 -0.15
C LEU A 340 3.82 17.14 -0.57
N ALA A 341 3.07 18.25 -0.59
CA ALA A 341 3.67 19.58 -0.62
C ALA A 341 4.36 19.93 0.72
N ASP A 342 4.00 19.23 1.81
CA ASP A 342 4.65 19.34 3.11
C ASP A 342 5.99 18.59 3.12
N PRO A 343 7.14 19.28 3.34
CA PRO A 343 8.45 18.66 3.43
C PRO A 343 8.56 17.54 4.46
N GLU A 344 7.80 17.58 5.56
CA GLU A 344 7.86 16.55 6.60
C GLU A 344 7.18 15.24 6.17
N ALA A 345 6.02 15.34 5.51
CA ALA A 345 5.33 14.18 4.94
C ALA A 345 6.16 13.51 3.83
N VAL A 346 6.88 14.31 3.03
CA VAL A 346 7.83 13.81 2.03
C VAL A 346 8.97 13.03 2.69
N ARG A 347 9.51 13.51 3.82
CA ARG A 347 10.60 12.84 4.54
C ARG A 347 10.22 11.42 4.97
N SER A 348 9.01 11.22 5.50
CA SER A 348 8.51 9.88 5.89
C SER A 348 8.48 8.92 4.70
N LYS A 349 7.97 9.37 3.54
CA LYS A 349 7.94 8.56 2.29
C LYS A 349 9.34 8.28 1.73
N LEU A 350 10.27 9.21 1.85
CA LEU A 350 11.64 9.01 1.35
C LEU A 350 12.39 7.95 2.17
N VAL A 351 12.21 7.95 3.50
CA VAL A 351 12.82 6.95 4.39
C VAL A 351 12.31 5.54 4.07
N SER A 352 10.99 5.34 3.94
CA SER A 352 10.41 4.02 3.64
C SER A 352 10.88 3.48 2.28
N LYS A 353 10.92 4.33 1.26
CA LYS A 353 11.34 3.94 -0.10
C LYS A 353 12.81 3.58 -0.22
N ASN A 354 13.69 4.29 0.47
CA ASN A 354 15.13 4.06 0.37
C ASN A 354 15.61 2.86 1.20
N ARG A 355 14.98 2.58 2.34
CA ARG A 355 15.34 1.44 3.20
C ARG A 355 15.30 0.12 2.42
N GLY A 356 14.21 -0.14 1.71
CA GLY A 356 14.04 -1.37 0.94
C GLY A 356 15.07 -1.52 -0.18
N LEU A 357 15.40 -0.43 -0.89
CA LEU A 357 16.45 -0.47 -1.91
C LEU A 357 17.83 -0.76 -1.29
N ILE A 358 18.20 -0.05 -0.22
CA ILE A 358 19.47 -0.25 0.47
C ILE A 358 19.62 -1.68 0.99
N SER A 359 18.54 -2.28 1.52
CA SER A 359 18.55 -3.69 1.93
C SER A 359 18.87 -4.64 0.77
N LEU A 360 18.42 -4.33 -0.45
CA LEU A 360 18.60 -5.16 -1.64
C LEU A 360 19.96 -4.99 -2.33
N VAL A 361 20.51 -3.76 -2.36
CA VAL A 361 21.72 -3.46 -3.14
C VAL A 361 22.94 -3.07 -2.30
N GLY A 362 22.74 -2.81 -1.00
CA GLY A 362 23.79 -2.35 -0.08
C GLY A 362 23.81 -0.82 0.13
N ASP A 363 24.42 -0.42 1.24
CA ASP A 363 24.55 0.98 1.71
C ASP A 363 25.47 1.87 0.85
N HIS A 364 26.38 1.25 0.10
CA HIS A 364 27.30 1.94 -0.81
C HIS A 364 26.62 2.54 -2.04
N VAL A 365 25.36 2.20 -2.33
CA VAL A 365 24.65 2.68 -3.53
C VAL A 365 24.11 4.09 -3.32
N VAL A 366 24.51 5.01 -4.18
CA VAL A 366 23.97 6.37 -4.21
C VAL A 366 22.59 6.35 -4.89
N ALA A 367 21.52 6.58 -4.13
CA ALA A 367 20.14 6.49 -4.60
C ALA A 367 19.31 7.76 -4.27
N PRO A 368 19.58 8.90 -4.94
CA PRO A 368 18.76 10.09 -4.75
C PRO A 368 17.34 9.83 -5.24
N LEU A 369 16.36 10.29 -4.46
CA LEU A 369 14.95 10.11 -4.75
C LEU A 369 14.21 11.43 -4.54
N HIS A 370 13.48 11.87 -5.56
CA HIS A 370 12.66 13.07 -5.52
C HIS A 370 11.19 12.72 -5.64
N ILE A 371 10.35 13.49 -4.93
CA ILE A 371 8.90 13.41 -4.99
C ILE A 371 8.41 14.83 -5.18
N ASP A 372 7.84 15.12 -6.34
CA ASP A 372 7.43 16.47 -6.73
C ASP A 372 5.91 16.50 -6.98
N ASN A 373 5.23 17.46 -6.36
CA ASN A 373 3.82 17.71 -6.59
C ASN A 373 3.61 18.41 -7.93
N VAL A 374 2.90 17.76 -8.85
CA VAL A 374 2.51 18.30 -10.16
C VAL A 374 0.98 18.23 -10.25
N PRO A 375 0.26 19.30 -9.84
CA PRO A 375 -1.20 19.28 -9.69
C PRO A 375 -1.95 18.78 -10.94
N ASP A 376 -1.48 19.15 -12.13
CA ASP A 376 -2.07 18.78 -13.42
C ASP A 376 -2.11 17.27 -13.68
N LEU A 377 -1.28 16.47 -13.00
CA LEU A 377 -1.29 15.02 -13.14
C LEU A 377 -2.49 14.35 -12.45
N GLY A 378 -3.19 15.05 -11.55
CA GLY A 378 -4.27 14.44 -10.77
C GLY A 378 -3.82 13.15 -10.08
N ASP A 379 -4.58 12.06 -10.22
CA ASP A 379 -4.23 10.75 -9.63
C ASP A 379 -3.18 9.96 -10.46
N VAL A 380 -2.73 10.50 -11.60
CA VAL A 380 -1.67 9.88 -12.38
C VAL A 380 -0.34 10.08 -11.67
N LYS A 381 0.32 8.97 -11.37
CA LYS A 381 1.68 8.94 -10.84
C LYS A 381 2.63 8.49 -11.92
N THR A 382 3.64 9.31 -12.16
CA THR A 382 4.73 8.98 -13.08
C THR A 382 6.03 8.86 -12.29
N ALA A 383 6.61 7.67 -12.27
CA ALA A 383 7.93 7.42 -11.71
C ALA A 383 8.94 7.19 -12.83
N TRP A 384 10.11 7.78 -12.70
CA TRP A 384 11.25 7.57 -13.58
C TRP A 384 12.47 7.17 -12.76
N ASP A 385 13.10 6.05 -13.12
CA ASP A 385 14.34 5.59 -12.49
C ASP A 385 15.46 5.53 -13.52
N HIS A 386 16.66 5.90 -13.08
CA HIS A 386 17.91 5.77 -13.81
C HIS A 386 18.91 4.96 -13.01
N VAL A 387 19.19 3.75 -13.48
CA VAL A 387 20.07 2.79 -12.81
C VAL A 387 21.36 2.64 -13.59
N HIS A 388 22.48 2.83 -12.90
CA HIS A 388 23.81 2.54 -13.43
C HIS A 388 24.36 1.28 -12.77
N VAL A 389 24.76 0.31 -13.59
CA VAL A 389 25.19 -1.01 -13.15
C VAL A 389 26.52 -1.36 -13.81
N GLU A 390 27.40 -2.02 -13.06
CA GLU A 390 28.62 -2.60 -13.58
C GLU A 390 28.45 -4.10 -13.80
N GLY A 391 28.76 -4.55 -15.01
CA GLY A 391 28.75 -5.96 -15.42
C GLY A 391 30.15 -6.51 -15.66
N PHE A 392 30.23 -7.52 -16.53
CA PHE A 392 31.48 -8.22 -16.86
C PHE A 392 32.56 -7.29 -17.42
N LEU A 393 33.81 -7.50 -17.01
CA LEU A 393 34.98 -6.68 -17.39
C LEU A 393 34.77 -5.17 -17.13
N SER A 394 34.06 -4.84 -16.05
CA SER A 394 33.70 -3.47 -15.68
C SER A 394 32.94 -2.70 -16.76
N THR A 395 32.21 -3.43 -17.62
CA THR A 395 31.33 -2.82 -18.63
C THR A 395 30.18 -2.09 -17.93
N ARG A 396 29.92 -0.86 -18.38
CA ARG A 396 28.83 -0.04 -17.87
C ARG A 396 27.51 -0.45 -18.54
N ILE A 397 26.49 -0.62 -17.73
CA ILE A 397 25.12 -0.90 -18.13
C ILE A 397 24.25 0.23 -17.59
N THR A 398 23.29 0.69 -18.38
CA THR A 398 22.29 1.67 -17.96
C THR A 398 20.91 1.09 -18.22
N LEU A 399 20.06 1.13 -17.19
CA LEU A 399 18.64 0.85 -17.29
C LEU A 399 17.88 2.13 -16.93
N GLN A 400 16.94 2.50 -17.78
CA GLN A 400 15.96 3.54 -17.48
C GLN A 400 14.57 2.92 -17.48
N THR A 401 13.76 3.30 -16.51
CA THR A 401 12.36 2.88 -16.45
C THR A 401 11.45 4.09 -16.36
N THR A 402 10.25 3.97 -16.92
CA THR A 402 9.17 4.95 -16.74
C THR A 402 7.91 4.17 -16.41
N TRP A 403 7.35 4.44 -15.25
CA TRP A 403 6.10 3.84 -14.79
C TRP A 403 5.05 4.93 -14.67
N SER A 404 4.00 4.86 -15.48
CA SER A 404 2.89 5.83 -15.45
C SER A 404 1.56 5.10 -15.35
N ALA A 405 0.81 5.40 -14.29
CA ALA A 405 -0.48 4.79 -14.01
C ALA A 405 -1.27 5.64 -13.00
N TYR A 406 -2.58 5.42 -12.92
CA TYR A 406 -3.40 5.93 -11.81
C TYR A 406 -3.03 5.17 -10.52
N ASP A 407 -2.53 5.85 -9.49
CA ASP A 407 -2.03 5.18 -8.27
C ASP A 407 -3.18 4.49 -7.52
N SER A 408 -4.38 5.09 -7.51
CA SER A 408 -5.56 4.48 -6.89
C SER A 408 -5.98 3.17 -7.55
N MET A 409 -5.81 3.05 -8.88
CA MET A 409 -6.11 1.81 -9.62
C MET A 409 -5.11 0.69 -9.32
N LEU A 410 -3.87 1.04 -8.94
CA LEU A 410 -2.86 0.07 -8.49
C LEU A 410 -3.07 -0.30 -7.01
N ALA A 411 -3.51 0.66 -6.18
CA ALA A 411 -3.69 0.48 -4.75
C ALA A 411 -4.96 -0.32 -4.38
N ALA A 412 -6.09 -0.02 -5.01
CA ALA A 412 -7.39 -0.57 -4.63
C ALA A 412 -7.46 -2.11 -4.63
N PRO A 413 -6.91 -2.84 -5.62
CA PRO A 413 -6.88 -4.30 -5.57
C PRO A 413 -6.12 -4.85 -4.36
N LEU A 414 -5.04 -4.17 -3.94
CA LEU A 414 -4.24 -4.57 -2.77
C LEU A 414 -5.02 -4.39 -1.47
N VAL A 415 -5.82 -3.33 -1.36
CA VAL A 415 -6.73 -3.12 -0.21
C VAL A 415 -7.76 -4.25 -0.12
N ILE A 416 -8.32 -4.67 -1.26
CA ILE A 416 -9.29 -5.78 -1.31
C ILE A 416 -8.60 -7.10 -0.93
N ASP A 417 -7.41 -7.37 -1.45
CA ASP A 417 -6.62 -8.56 -1.10
C ASP A 417 -6.28 -8.60 0.41
N LEU A 418 -5.87 -7.47 0.99
CA LEU A 418 -5.61 -7.35 2.43
C LEU A 418 -6.86 -7.65 3.26
N ALA A 419 -8.04 -7.16 2.85
CA ALA A 419 -9.30 -7.48 3.51
C ALA A 419 -9.57 -9.00 3.52
N ARG A 420 -9.32 -9.68 2.39
CA ARG A 420 -9.52 -11.13 2.25
C ARG A 420 -8.53 -11.92 3.09
N LEU A 421 -7.25 -11.56 3.05
CA LEU A 421 -6.17 -12.29 3.74
C LEU A 421 -6.17 -12.06 5.25
N LEU A 422 -6.47 -10.85 5.71
CA LEU A 422 -6.62 -10.58 7.14
C LEU A 422 -7.88 -11.23 7.72
N SER A 423 -8.96 -11.33 6.94
CA SER A 423 -10.13 -12.13 7.33
C SER A 423 -9.77 -13.61 7.49
N LEU A 424 -8.98 -14.17 6.57
CA LEU A 424 -8.46 -15.53 6.68
C LEU A 424 -7.59 -15.69 7.94
N ALA A 425 -6.72 -14.72 8.21
CA ALA A 425 -5.84 -14.74 9.38
C ALA A 425 -6.64 -14.75 10.69
N ASP A 426 -7.62 -13.86 10.80
CA ASP A 426 -8.49 -13.75 11.97
C ASP A 426 -9.34 -15.02 12.16
N ALA A 427 -9.88 -15.59 11.09
CA ALA A 427 -10.63 -16.84 11.13
C ALA A 427 -9.78 -18.07 11.54
N ALA A 428 -8.47 -18.01 11.32
CA ALA A 428 -7.52 -19.03 11.78
C ALA A 428 -7.02 -18.78 13.22
N GLY A 429 -7.38 -17.66 13.85
CA GLY A 429 -6.91 -17.27 15.17
C GLY A 429 -5.45 -16.79 15.19
N HIS A 430 -4.97 -16.20 14.09
CA HIS A 430 -3.66 -15.53 14.11
C HIS A 430 -3.70 -14.26 14.96
N HIS A 431 -2.59 -13.95 15.60
CA HIS A 431 -2.40 -12.77 16.45
C HIS A 431 -1.04 -12.13 16.16
N GLY A 432 -0.94 -10.82 16.35
CA GLY A 432 0.32 -10.09 16.17
C GLY A 432 0.61 -9.74 14.71
N VAL A 433 1.86 -9.34 14.46
CA VAL A 433 2.33 -8.98 13.12
C VAL A 433 2.29 -10.18 12.17
N LEU A 434 1.92 -9.95 10.90
CA LEU A 434 1.94 -10.95 9.83
C LEU A 434 3.03 -10.65 8.77
N PRO A 435 4.27 -11.14 8.96
CA PRO A 435 5.38 -10.88 8.04
C PRO A 435 5.12 -11.30 6.60
N ALA A 436 4.32 -12.36 6.39
CA ALA A 436 3.98 -12.88 5.07
C ALA A 436 3.20 -11.88 4.21
N LEU A 437 2.53 -10.89 4.83
CA LEU A 437 1.85 -9.82 4.10
C LEU A 437 2.81 -8.73 3.60
N GLY A 438 4.12 -8.85 3.83
CA GLY A 438 5.12 -7.89 3.35
C GLY A 438 5.13 -7.70 1.81
N PHE A 439 4.56 -8.64 1.07
CA PHE A 439 4.24 -8.51 -0.35
C PHE A 439 3.55 -7.18 -0.72
N PHE A 440 2.63 -6.71 0.13
CA PHE A 440 1.81 -5.53 -0.12
C PHE A 440 2.49 -4.20 0.25
N PHE A 441 3.60 -4.24 1.00
CA PHE A 441 4.13 -3.08 1.71
C PHE A 441 5.55 -2.71 1.24
N LYS A 442 5.88 -1.43 1.35
CA LYS A 442 7.23 -0.89 1.10
C LYS A 442 8.15 -1.15 2.28
N ASP A 443 7.63 -0.97 3.50
CA ASP A 443 8.33 -1.15 4.77
C ASP A 443 7.59 -2.21 5.61
N PRO A 444 7.73 -3.50 5.28
CA PRO A 444 6.96 -4.57 5.89
C PRO A 444 7.32 -4.78 7.37
N TRP A 445 6.33 -4.77 8.24
CA TRP A 445 6.49 -5.04 9.66
C TRP A 445 6.80 -6.52 9.91
N GLY A 446 7.73 -6.77 10.83
CA GLY A 446 8.14 -8.13 11.19
C GLY A 446 8.91 -8.88 10.10
N SER A 447 9.38 -8.19 9.05
CA SER A 447 10.17 -8.79 7.97
C SER A 447 11.21 -7.83 7.43
N ASP A 448 12.44 -8.31 7.25
CA ASP A 448 13.50 -7.58 6.52
C ASP A 448 13.58 -8.01 5.04
N VAL A 449 12.65 -8.86 4.58
CA VAL A 449 12.62 -9.38 3.21
C VAL A 449 11.94 -8.36 2.31
N HIS A 450 12.68 -7.82 1.33
CA HIS A 450 12.15 -6.86 0.35
C HIS A 450 12.05 -7.41 -1.08
N ALA A 451 12.74 -8.50 -1.42
CA ALA A 451 12.72 -9.05 -2.76
C ALA A 451 11.31 -9.57 -3.10
N PHE A 452 10.73 -9.09 -4.21
CA PHE A 452 9.32 -9.35 -4.51
C PHE A 452 9.01 -10.84 -4.70
N ALA A 453 9.92 -11.60 -5.32
CA ALA A 453 9.74 -13.04 -5.56
C ALA A 453 9.69 -13.84 -4.25
N ASP A 454 10.52 -13.47 -3.27
CA ASP A 454 10.57 -14.12 -1.97
C ASP A 454 9.32 -13.80 -1.15
N GLN A 455 8.91 -12.53 -1.13
CA GLN A 455 7.67 -12.11 -0.49
C GLN A 455 6.44 -12.81 -1.12
N ALA A 456 6.41 -12.94 -2.45
CA ALA A 456 5.32 -13.63 -3.14
C ALA A 456 5.27 -15.13 -2.80
N THR A 457 6.44 -15.76 -2.62
CA THR A 457 6.54 -17.15 -2.18
C THR A 457 6.08 -17.31 -0.74
N ALA A 458 6.56 -16.46 0.17
CA ALA A 458 6.16 -16.45 1.57
C ALA A 458 4.64 -16.25 1.73
N LEU A 459 4.05 -15.31 0.98
CA LEU A 459 2.62 -15.04 0.99
C LEU A 459 1.79 -16.27 0.58
N ARG A 460 2.17 -16.93 -0.53
CA ARG A 460 1.45 -18.11 -1.03
C ARG A 460 1.52 -19.28 -0.06
N SER A 461 2.71 -19.57 0.47
CA SER A 461 2.90 -20.64 1.46
C SER A 461 2.07 -20.37 2.71
N TRP A 462 2.17 -19.16 3.27
CA TRP A 462 1.41 -18.76 4.46
C TRP A 462 -0.11 -18.83 4.23
N ALA A 463 -0.60 -18.35 3.09
CA ALA A 463 -2.03 -18.37 2.78
C ALA A 463 -2.55 -19.81 2.62
N SER A 464 -1.78 -20.69 1.98
CA SER A 464 -2.12 -22.12 1.85
C SER A 464 -2.19 -22.80 3.22
N GLU A 465 -1.16 -22.64 4.06
CA GLU A 465 -1.10 -23.24 5.40
C GLU A 465 -2.25 -22.73 6.29
N THR A 466 -2.49 -21.42 6.26
CA THR A 466 -3.58 -20.81 7.03
C THR A 466 -4.95 -21.28 6.52
N GLY A 467 -5.10 -21.41 5.19
CA GLY A 467 -6.30 -21.97 4.57
C GLY A 467 -6.62 -23.38 5.06
N LEU A 468 -5.62 -24.25 5.17
CA LEU A 468 -5.77 -25.60 5.70
C LEU A 468 -6.22 -25.59 7.17
N ALA A 469 -5.70 -24.69 7.99
CA ALA A 469 -6.12 -24.54 9.39
C ALA A 469 -7.60 -24.10 9.53
N VAL A 470 -8.05 -23.17 8.67
CA VAL A 470 -9.46 -22.75 8.62
C VAL A 470 -10.38 -23.87 8.12
N ALA A 471 -9.93 -24.67 7.16
CA ALA A 471 -10.68 -25.83 6.67
C ALA A 471 -10.75 -26.97 7.71
N ALA A 472 -9.70 -27.17 8.50
CA ALA A 472 -9.71 -28.20 9.55
C ALA A 472 -10.67 -27.88 10.70
N THR A 473 -10.87 -26.59 11.01
CA THR A 473 -11.75 -26.13 12.08
C THR A 473 -13.24 -26.09 11.70
N SER A 474 -13.60 -26.34 10.43
CA SER A 474 -15.00 -26.38 9.96
C SER A 474 -15.62 -27.79 9.92
N VAL A 475 -14.86 -28.85 10.21
CA VAL A 475 -15.41 -30.21 10.34
C VAL A 475 -16.04 -30.38 11.74
N PRO A 476 -17.36 -30.52 11.88
CA PRO A 476 -17.92 -30.91 13.16
C PRO A 476 -17.42 -32.31 13.48
N ALA A 477 -16.77 -32.47 14.64
CA ALA A 477 -16.44 -33.79 15.18
C ALA A 477 -17.72 -34.63 15.19
N ALA A 478 -17.75 -35.69 14.39
CA ALA A 478 -18.85 -36.64 14.39
C ALA A 478 -19.08 -37.09 15.83
N ALA A 479 -20.26 -36.76 16.38
CA ALA A 479 -20.64 -37.17 17.70
C ALA A 479 -20.52 -38.70 17.78
N ALA A 480 -19.58 -39.18 18.58
CA ALA A 480 -19.46 -40.59 18.89
C ALA A 480 -20.83 -41.07 19.44
N PRO A 481 -21.36 -42.21 18.97
CA PRO A 481 -22.65 -42.67 19.43
C PRO A 481 -22.57 -42.95 20.93
N ALA A 482 -23.45 -42.32 21.69
CA ALA A 482 -23.61 -42.56 23.11
C ALA A 482 -23.87 -44.06 23.33
N VAL A 483 -22.93 -44.74 23.97
CA VAL A 483 -23.11 -46.10 24.46
C VAL A 483 -24.19 -46.05 25.54
N ALA A 484 -25.39 -46.50 25.19
CA ALA A 484 -26.46 -46.73 26.14
C ALA A 484 -26.06 -47.92 27.04
N ILE A 485 -25.62 -47.63 28.26
CA ILE A 485 -25.52 -48.65 29.32
C ILE A 485 -26.95 -48.85 29.82
N GLY A 486 -27.64 -49.82 29.21
CA GLY A 486 -28.91 -50.33 29.69
C GLY A 486 -28.73 -50.95 31.08
N GLY A 487 -29.49 -50.45 32.04
CA GLY A 487 -29.69 -51.11 33.32
C GLY A 487 -30.47 -52.40 33.14
N ALA A 488 -29.97 -53.48 33.76
CA ALA A 488 -30.73 -54.69 34.00
C ALA A 488 -31.01 -54.82 35.50
N ARG A 489 -32.26 -55.19 35.79
CA ARG A 489 -32.78 -55.63 37.09
C ARG A 489 -32.11 -56.91 37.56
#